data_AF-F5GUS1-F1
#
_entry.id   AF-F5GUS1-F1
#
_cell.length_a   1.000
_cell.length_b   1.000
_cell.length_c   1.000
_cell.angle_alpha   90.00
_cell.angle_beta   90.00
_cell.angle_gamma   90.00
#
_symmetry.space_group_name_H-M   'P 1'
#
loop_
_entity.id
_entity.type
_entity.pdbx_description
1 polymer ?
#
loop_
_entity_poly.entity_id
_entity_poly.type
_entity_poly.pdbx_seq_one_letter_code
_entity_poly.pdbx_strand_id
1 'polypeptide(L)'
;RKSIIREDETVYLLAKELAYDVVTGQTDNLAAALAKTSGKDIVQFAKAVGVSHSGIGEKVCKTKSHSGASNYGKYEETTHTTRDSTNHGTSLCGDYGALSSHGNGSTVPEVLKDFVEKTLLNNGSKNWPTSTGGKTAPKQNDNAKAVAKDLVALNSDEKTIVAGLLAKTIEGGEVVEIRAVFSTFVSNRRRVAMTSPLVNLGIAGFEYS
;
A
#
# COMPACT_ATOMS: atom_id res chain seq x y z
N ARG A 1 33.90 1.28 -19.84
CA ARG A 1 32.79 0.36 -19.54
C ARG A 1 31.66 1.20 -18.95
N LYS A 2 30.62 1.48 -19.74
CA LYS A 2 29.42 2.18 -19.28
C LYS A 2 28.60 1.11 -18.55
N SER A 3 28.51 1.17 -17.22
CA SER A 3 27.69 0.23 -16.45
C SER A 3 26.27 0.35 -16.94
N ILE A 4 25.81 -0.67 -17.66
CA ILE A 4 24.40 -0.90 -17.92
C ILE A 4 23.91 -1.57 -16.63
N ILE A 5 23.65 -0.77 -15.59
CA ILE A 5 22.70 -1.21 -14.58
C ILE A 5 21.38 -1.16 -15.33
N ARG A 6 20.85 -2.33 -15.65
CA ARG A 6 19.55 -2.45 -16.30
C ARG A 6 18.52 -1.88 -15.31
N GLU A 7 17.53 -1.13 -15.81
CA GLU A 7 16.57 -0.41 -14.96
C GLU A 7 15.84 -1.35 -13.97
N ASP A 8 15.69 -2.63 -14.31
CA ASP A 8 15.12 -3.70 -13.48
C ASP A 8 15.91 -3.95 -12.17
N GLU A 9 17.25 -3.93 -12.22
CA GLU A 9 18.09 -4.13 -11.03
C GLU A 9 17.91 -2.99 -10.02
N THR A 10 17.70 -1.77 -10.51
CA THR A 10 17.45 -0.60 -9.64
C THR A 10 16.06 -0.63 -9.01
N VAL A 11 15.05 -1.09 -9.74
CA VAL A 11 13.66 -1.23 -9.26
C VAL A 11 13.56 -2.32 -8.20
N TYR A 12 14.22 -3.45 -8.42
CA TYR A 12 14.27 -4.57 -7.47
C TYR A 12 14.96 -4.19 -6.15
N LEU A 13 16.07 -3.45 -6.22
CA LEU A 13 16.75 -2.98 -5.01
C LEU A 13 15.89 -2.00 -4.22
N LEU A 14 15.19 -1.07 -4.91
CA LEU A 14 14.27 -0.13 -4.27
C LEU A 14 13.13 -0.87 -3.55
N ALA A 15 12.49 -1.84 -4.21
CA ALA A 15 11.42 -2.64 -3.62
C ALA A 15 11.85 -3.35 -2.33
N LYS A 16 13.05 -3.92 -2.31
CA LYS A 16 13.63 -4.56 -1.13
C LYS A 16 13.93 -3.57 0.00
N GLU A 17 14.49 -2.41 -0.33
CA GLU A 17 14.76 -1.35 0.65
C GLU A 17 13.46 -0.88 1.31
N LEU A 18 12.41 -0.60 0.53
CA LEU A 18 11.11 -0.22 1.06
C LEU A 18 10.52 -1.30 1.99
N ALA A 19 10.55 -2.56 1.57
CA ALA A 19 10.05 -3.67 2.37
C ALA A 19 10.82 -3.82 3.69
N TYR A 20 12.14 -3.67 3.65
CA TYR A 20 13.00 -3.74 4.83
C TYR A 20 12.74 -2.57 5.78
N ASP A 21 12.59 -1.34 5.27
CA ASP A 21 12.37 -0.15 6.09
C ASP A 21 11.01 -0.20 6.81
N VAL A 22 9.96 -0.74 6.17
CA VAL A 22 8.64 -0.97 6.80
C VAL A 22 8.77 -1.92 8.00
N VAL A 23 9.45 -3.06 7.82
CA VAL A 23 9.58 -4.09 8.85
C VAL A 23 10.49 -3.62 10.00
N THR A 24 11.58 -2.92 9.68
CA THR A 24 12.54 -2.43 10.68
C THR A 24 12.16 -1.11 11.34
N GLY A 25 11.12 -0.43 10.83
CA GLY A 25 10.62 0.82 11.41
C GLY A 25 11.44 2.05 11.06
N GLN A 26 12.22 2.02 9.98
CA GLN A 26 13.06 3.14 9.54
C GLN A 26 12.22 4.22 8.84
N THR A 27 11.48 5.00 9.63
CA THR A 27 10.47 5.94 9.11
C THR A 27 11.05 6.95 8.10
N ASP A 28 12.23 7.51 8.38
CA ASP A 28 12.85 8.53 7.50
C ASP A 28 13.36 7.92 6.18
N ASN A 29 13.94 6.71 6.22
CA ASN A 29 14.40 6.00 5.02
C ASN A 29 13.20 5.55 4.18
N LEU A 30 12.17 4.99 4.82
CA LEU A 30 10.91 4.64 4.17
C LEU A 30 10.26 5.87 3.50
N ALA A 31 10.20 7.00 4.20
CA ALA A 31 9.64 8.23 3.63
C ALA A 31 10.45 8.73 2.43
N ALA A 32 11.78 8.65 2.48
CA ALA A 32 12.65 9.02 1.37
C ALA A 32 12.49 8.08 0.17
N ALA A 33 12.33 6.78 0.41
CA ALA A 33 12.10 5.78 -0.62
C ALA A 33 10.71 5.93 -1.26
N LEU A 34 9.65 6.06 -0.45
CA LEU A 34 8.28 6.33 -0.92
C LEU A 34 8.18 7.62 -1.72
N ALA A 35 8.95 8.66 -1.35
CA ALA A 35 8.98 9.91 -2.11
C ALA A 35 9.60 9.77 -3.51
N LYS A 36 10.44 8.75 -3.74
CA LYS A 36 11.00 8.41 -5.05
C LYS A 36 10.09 7.47 -5.84
N THR A 37 9.19 6.75 -5.17
CA THR A 37 8.18 5.90 -5.80
C THR A 37 7.16 6.76 -6.54
N SER A 38 6.82 6.36 -7.77
CA SER A 38 5.86 7.11 -8.57
C SER A 38 4.48 7.11 -7.93
N GLY A 39 3.73 8.21 -8.06
CA GLY A 39 2.36 8.28 -7.53
C GLY A 39 1.44 7.20 -8.12
N LYS A 40 1.71 6.78 -9.37
CA LYS A 40 0.99 5.68 -10.02
C LYS A 40 1.14 4.38 -9.24
N ASP A 41 2.36 4.04 -8.83
CA ASP A 41 2.63 2.82 -8.08
C ASP A 41 2.02 2.89 -6.68
N ILE A 42 2.01 4.06 -6.06
CA ILE A 42 1.34 4.27 -4.75
C ILE A 42 -0.18 4.07 -4.86
N VAL A 43 -0.80 4.55 -5.93
CA VAL A 43 -2.22 4.31 -6.20
C VAL A 43 -2.48 2.80 -6.38
N GLN A 44 -1.62 2.07 -7.08
CA GLN A 44 -1.75 0.61 -7.24
C GLN A 44 -1.53 -0.14 -5.92
N PHE A 45 -0.56 0.29 -5.11
CA PHE A 45 -0.30 -0.27 -3.80
C PHE A 45 -1.51 -0.12 -2.89
N ALA A 46 -2.09 1.09 -2.82
CA ALA A 46 -3.28 1.35 -2.02
C ALA A 46 -4.48 0.49 -2.46
N LYS A 47 -4.67 0.31 -3.77
CA LYS A 47 -5.69 -0.60 -4.32
C LYS A 47 -5.44 -2.04 -3.88
N ALA A 48 -4.20 -2.52 -3.95
CA ALA A 48 -3.83 -3.87 -3.54
C ALA A 48 -4.07 -4.11 -2.03
N VAL A 49 -3.74 -3.13 -1.19
CA VAL A 49 -4.05 -3.15 0.25
C VAL A 49 -5.57 -3.20 0.47
N GLY A 50 -6.33 -2.33 -0.19
CA GLY A 50 -7.78 -2.29 -0.06
C GLY A 50 -8.49 -3.59 -0.45
N VAL A 51 -8.00 -4.29 -1.47
CA VAL A 51 -8.55 -5.58 -1.92
C VAL A 51 -8.14 -6.74 -1.02
N SER A 52 -6.86 -6.79 -0.61
CA SER A 52 -6.32 -7.97 0.05
C SER A 52 -6.43 -7.90 1.58
N HIS A 53 -6.36 -6.70 2.15
CA HIS A 53 -6.28 -6.46 3.59
C HIS A 53 -6.90 -5.10 3.95
N SER A 54 -8.20 -4.94 3.69
CA SER A 54 -8.93 -3.67 3.89
C SER A 54 -8.75 -3.08 5.31
N GLY A 55 -8.70 -3.93 6.35
CA GLY A 55 -8.46 -3.49 7.72
C GLY A 55 -7.10 -2.82 7.96
N ILE A 56 -6.08 -3.10 7.13
CA ILE A 56 -4.81 -2.35 7.12
C ILE A 56 -5.03 -0.99 6.45
N GLY A 57 -5.74 -0.97 5.31
CA GLY A 57 -6.08 0.26 4.59
C GLY A 57 -6.84 1.27 5.44
N GLU A 58 -7.66 0.80 6.39
CA GLU A 58 -8.39 1.64 7.33
C GLU A 58 -7.53 2.32 8.40
N LYS A 59 -6.29 1.86 8.60
CA LYS A 59 -5.33 2.40 9.58
C LYS A 59 -4.39 3.43 8.97
N VAL A 60 -4.19 3.39 7.65
CA VAL A 60 -3.24 4.23 6.92
C VAL A 60 -3.96 5.43 6.36
N CYS A 61 -3.35 6.62 6.46
CA CYS A 61 -3.96 7.88 6.06
C CYS A 61 -5.34 8.08 6.69
N LYS A 62 -5.54 7.60 7.92
CA LYS A 62 -6.80 7.80 8.63
C LYS A 62 -6.90 9.27 9.05
N THR A 63 -7.87 10.01 8.50
CA THR A 63 -8.07 11.41 8.85
C THR A 63 -8.47 11.54 10.31
N LYS A 64 -8.14 12.70 10.89
CA LYS A 64 -8.30 12.96 12.32
C LYS A 64 -9.34 14.05 12.56
N SER A 65 -9.95 14.05 13.72
CA SER A 65 -10.67 15.22 14.23
C SER A 65 -9.70 16.13 14.96
N HIS A 66 -9.92 17.45 14.85
CA HIS A 66 -9.18 18.44 15.62
C HIS A 66 -9.67 18.59 17.07
N SER A 67 -10.97 18.41 17.34
CA SER A 67 -11.59 18.81 18.61
C SER A 67 -12.76 17.95 19.10
N GLY A 68 -12.76 16.64 18.82
CA GLY A 68 -13.75 15.72 19.39
C GLY A 68 -13.97 14.45 18.55
N ALA A 69 -15.15 13.83 18.70
CA ALA A 69 -15.54 12.64 17.93
C ALA A 69 -16.12 12.97 16.52
N SER A 70 -16.20 14.26 16.16
CA SER A 70 -16.71 14.78 14.88
C SER A 70 -15.71 15.78 14.28
N ASN A 71 -15.89 16.16 13.02
CA ASN A 71 -14.99 17.06 12.25
C ASN A 71 -13.70 16.39 11.76
N TYR A 72 -13.83 15.18 11.23
CA TYR A 72 -12.73 14.54 10.52
C TYR A 72 -12.36 15.31 9.24
N GLY A 73 -11.08 15.26 8.87
CA GLY A 73 -10.62 15.74 7.57
C GLY A 73 -11.29 14.95 6.45
N LYS A 74 -11.60 15.65 5.35
CA LYS A 74 -12.14 15.05 4.12
C LYS A 74 -11.10 15.19 3.01
N TYR A 75 -10.77 14.11 2.33
CA TYR A 75 -9.83 14.15 1.23
C TYR A 75 -10.41 14.85 0.01
N GLU A 76 -9.63 15.78 -0.52
CA GLU A 76 -9.95 16.58 -1.71
C GLU A 76 -8.70 16.85 -2.54
N GLU A 77 -8.86 17.49 -3.69
CA GLU A 77 -7.74 17.83 -4.58
C GLU A 77 -6.76 18.79 -3.90
N THR A 78 -7.25 19.75 -3.11
CA THR A 78 -6.43 20.80 -2.52
C THR A 78 -6.87 21.05 -1.09
N THR A 79 -5.90 21.24 -0.21
CA THR A 79 -6.15 21.63 1.17
C THR A 79 -6.66 23.08 1.21
N HIS A 80 -7.77 23.33 1.90
CA HIS A 80 -8.29 24.69 2.07
C HIS A 80 -7.34 25.57 2.91
N THR A 81 -7.26 26.86 2.57
CA THR A 81 -6.47 27.86 3.29
C THR A 81 -7.07 28.18 4.66
N THR A 82 -8.40 28.13 4.78
CA THR A 82 -9.14 28.22 6.04
C THR A 82 -9.75 26.87 6.38
N ARG A 83 -9.72 26.49 7.66
CA ARG A 83 -10.37 25.27 8.18
C ARG A 83 -11.38 25.62 9.24
N ASP A 84 -12.60 25.84 8.79
CA ASP A 84 -13.74 26.27 9.59
C ASP A 84 -14.88 25.24 9.51
N SER A 85 -16.09 25.62 9.94
CA SER A 85 -17.27 24.76 9.98
C SER A 85 -17.83 24.37 8.61
N THR A 86 -17.31 24.96 7.53
CA THR A 86 -17.71 24.69 6.13
C THR A 86 -16.57 24.17 5.27
N ASN A 87 -15.32 24.35 5.70
CA ASN A 87 -14.11 23.95 4.98
C ASN A 87 -13.35 22.86 5.75
N HIS A 88 -13.41 21.63 5.25
CA HIS A 88 -12.80 20.45 5.89
C HIS A 88 -11.85 19.67 4.94
N GLY A 89 -11.71 20.14 3.71
CA GLY A 89 -10.94 19.50 2.66
C GLY A 89 -9.43 19.54 2.94
N THR A 90 -8.77 18.41 2.76
CA THR A 90 -7.33 18.24 2.86
C THR A 90 -6.80 17.36 1.73
N SER A 91 -5.58 17.66 1.29
CA SER A 91 -4.77 16.83 0.39
C SER A 91 -3.60 16.15 1.10
N LEU A 92 -3.54 16.27 2.44
CA LEU A 92 -2.49 15.69 3.27
C LEU A 92 -2.98 14.41 3.96
N CYS A 93 -2.27 13.30 3.75
CA CYS A 93 -2.54 12.01 4.39
C CYS A 93 -2.59 12.14 5.93
N GLY A 94 -3.67 11.65 6.52
CA GLY A 94 -3.88 11.58 7.98
C GLY A 94 -4.10 12.92 8.67
N ASP A 95 -4.45 13.96 7.89
CA ASP A 95 -4.66 15.32 8.37
C ASP A 95 -6.03 15.50 9.05
N TYR A 96 -6.23 16.64 9.70
CA TYR A 96 -7.41 16.96 10.48
C TYR A 96 -8.40 17.88 9.76
N GLY A 97 -9.68 17.79 10.15
CA GLY A 97 -10.77 18.60 9.59
C GLY A 97 -10.85 20.02 10.15
N ALA A 98 -12.09 20.52 10.37
CA ALA A 98 -12.32 21.87 10.91
C ALA A 98 -11.54 22.12 12.19
N LEU A 99 -11.01 23.34 12.37
CA LEU A 99 -10.44 23.76 13.65
C LEU A 99 -11.51 24.18 14.67
N SER A 100 -12.76 24.39 14.23
CA SER A 100 -13.86 24.85 15.10
C SER A 100 -14.63 23.70 15.75
N SER A 101 -14.99 23.86 17.02
CA SER A 101 -15.76 22.86 17.79
C SER A 101 -17.24 22.74 17.37
N HIS A 102 -17.72 23.62 16.49
CA HIS A 102 -19.12 23.72 16.05
C HIS A 102 -19.27 23.46 14.53
N GLY A 103 -18.37 22.65 13.96
CA GLY A 103 -18.42 22.29 12.55
C GLY A 103 -19.52 21.28 12.23
N ASN A 104 -20.10 21.40 11.03
CA ASN A 104 -20.88 20.33 10.38
C ASN A 104 -19.93 19.40 9.58
N GLY A 105 -18.75 19.11 10.14
CA GLY A 105 -17.74 18.31 9.46
C GLY A 105 -18.07 16.82 9.39
N SER A 106 -17.27 16.06 8.65
CA SER A 106 -17.47 14.61 8.53
C SER A 106 -17.45 13.95 9.91
N THR A 107 -18.42 13.07 10.17
CA THR A 107 -18.48 12.23 11.37
C THR A 107 -17.71 10.92 11.20
N VAL A 108 -17.27 10.62 9.98
CA VAL A 108 -16.53 9.39 9.64
C VAL A 108 -15.13 9.75 9.16
N PRO A 109 -14.08 9.12 9.70
CA PRO A 109 -12.73 9.29 9.18
C PRO A 109 -12.62 8.69 7.77
N GLU A 110 -11.89 9.36 6.91
CA GLU A 110 -11.50 8.84 5.60
C GLU A 110 -10.12 8.17 5.71
N VAL A 111 -9.85 7.21 4.83
CA VAL A 111 -8.69 6.31 4.96
C VAL A 111 -7.87 6.25 3.68
N LEU A 112 -6.89 5.35 3.58
CA LEU A 112 -5.98 5.24 2.44
C LEU A 112 -6.70 5.18 1.09
N LYS A 113 -7.82 4.45 1.00
CA LYS A 113 -8.63 4.37 -0.23
C LYS A 113 -9.14 5.75 -0.64
N ASP A 114 -9.71 6.50 0.29
CA ASP A 114 -10.25 7.84 0.03
C ASP A 114 -9.13 8.81 -0.37
N PHE A 115 -7.98 8.73 0.31
CA PHE A 115 -6.80 9.52 -0.02
C PHE A 115 -6.37 9.30 -1.48
N VAL A 116 -6.22 8.05 -1.91
CA VAL A 116 -5.80 7.79 -3.28
C VAL A 116 -6.87 8.12 -4.32
N GLU A 117 -8.15 7.99 -3.98
CA GLU A 117 -9.27 8.26 -4.90
C GLU A 117 -9.54 9.75 -5.08
N LYS A 118 -9.50 10.52 -3.98
CA LYS A 118 -9.93 11.93 -3.95
C LYS A 118 -8.76 12.92 -4.01
N THR A 119 -7.56 12.50 -3.61
CA THR A 119 -6.39 13.38 -3.52
C THR A 119 -5.30 13.04 -4.53
N LEU A 120 -4.99 11.75 -4.75
CA LEU A 120 -3.95 11.32 -5.69
C LEU A 120 -4.46 11.23 -7.14
N LEU A 121 -4.93 12.38 -7.66
CA LEU A 121 -5.49 12.51 -9.00
C LEU A 121 -4.44 12.32 -10.10
N ASN A 122 -4.90 12.16 -11.35
CA ASN A 122 -4.04 11.99 -12.53
C ASN A 122 -3.04 10.84 -12.35
N ASN A 123 -3.54 9.67 -11.92
CA ASN A 123 -2.74 8.50 -11.56
C ASN A 123 -1.64 8.82 -10.54
N GLY A 124 -1.97 9.62 -9.51
CA GLY A 124 -1.06 10.02 -8.46
C GLY A 124 0.00 11.05 -8.83
N SER A 125 0.00 11.61 -10.03
CA SER A 125 0.91 12.73 -10.35
C SER A 125 0.51 14.03 -9.63
N LYS A 126 -0.76 14.16 -9.23
CA LYS A 126 -1.23 15.23 -8.35
C LYS A 126 -1.07 14.79 -6.90
N ASN A 127 -0.56 15.69 -6.05
CA ASN A 127 -0.42 15.53 -4.60
C ASN A 127 0.53 14.42 -4.10
N TRP A 128 1.27 13.73 -4.98
CA TRP A 128 2.33 12.82 -4.57
C TRP A 128 3.71 13.31 -5.06
N PRO A 129 4.76 13.30 -4.22
CA PRO A 129 4.80 12.91 -2.80
C PRO A 129 4.47 14.06 -1.83
N THR A 130 4.08 15.24 -2.35
CA THR A 130 3.83 16.46 -1.57
C THR A 130 2.39 16.92 -1.80
N SER A 131 1.71 17.29 -0.72
CA SER A 131 0.35 17.83 -0.73
C SER A 131 0.27 19.20 -1.43
N THR A 132 -0.94 19.69 -1.70
CA THR A 132 -1.18 21.01 -2.30
C THR A 132 -2.14 21.83 -1.45
N GLY A 133 -1.90 23.14 -1.35
CA GLY A 133 -2.78 24.10 -0.68
C GLY A 133 -2.44 24.30 0.80
N GLY A 134 -3.43 24.74 1.57
CA GLY A 134 -3.27 25.12 2.97
C GLY A 134 -2.84 26.57 3.18
N LYS A 135 -2.96 27.04 4.42
CA LYS A 135 -2.55 28.41 4.81
C LYS A 135 -1.07 28.66 4.62
N THR A 136 -0.26 27.64 4.92
CA THR A 136 1.18 27.64 4.74
C THR A 136 1.54 26.75 3.56
N ALA A 137 2.63 27.07 2.87
CA ALA A 137 3.16 26.21 1.82
C ALA A 137 3.35 24.76 2.34
N PRO A 138 2.92 23.74 1.57
CA PRO A 138 3.17 22.35 1.87
C PRO A 138 4.64 22.06 2.15
N LYS A 139 4.90 21.14 3.09
CA LYS A 139 6.27 20.73 3.38
C LYS A 139 6.69 19.68 2.36
N GLN A 140 7.92 19.77 1.88
CA GLN A 140 8.45 18.80 0.94
C GLN A 140 8.28 17.35 1.46
N ASN A 141 7.65 16.54 0.61
CA ASN A 141 7.37 15.12 0.81
C ASN A 141 6.47 14.82 2.02
N ASP A 142 5.60 15.75 2.43
CA ASP A 142 4.71 15.59 3.58
C ASP A 142 3.76 14.38 3.47
N ASN A 143 3.21 14.10 2.28
CA ASN A 143 2.39 12.91 2.04
C ASN A 143 3.19 11.61 2.17
N ALA A 144 4.39 11.55 1.56
CA ALA A 144 5.25 10.36 1.70
C ALA A 144 5.67 10.10 3.16
N LYS A 145 5.97 11.17 3.92
CA LYS A 145 6.29 11.08 5.36
C LYS A 145 5.09 10.62 6.19
N ALA A 146 3.90 11.13 5.89
CA ALA A 146 2.68 10.75 6.58
C ALA A 146 2.35 9.26 6.35
N VAL A 147 2.39 8.80 5.09
CA VAL A 147 2.22 7.38 4.76
C VAL A 147 3.26 6.52 5.47
N ALA A 148 4.55 6.87 5.38
CA ALA A 148 5.62 6.11 6.03
C ALA A 148 5.39 5.94 7.55
N LYS A 149 4.98 7.03 8.21
CA LYS A 149 4.69 7.04 9.64
C LYS A 149 3.56 6.08 10.00
N ASP A 150 2.48 6.07 9.23
CA ASP A 150 1.35 5.17 9.46
C ASP A 150 1.74 3.70 9.19
N LEU A 151 2.52 3.43 8.14
CA LEU A 151 3.01 2.07 7.84
C LEU A 151 3.91 1.52 8.94
N VAL A 152 4.81 2.34 9.49
CA VAL A 152 5.68 1.94 10.61
C VAL A 152 4.92 1.80 11.93
N ALA A 153 3.74 2.41 12.05
CA ALA A 153 2.88 2.26 13.23
C ALA A 153 2.06 0.96 13.24
N LEU A 154 2.00 0.24 12.12
CA LEU A 154 1.32 -1.06 12.03
C LEU A 154 1.98 -2.12 12.94
N ASN A 155 1.23 -3.17 13.27
CA ASN A 155 1.79 -4.31 13.99
C ASN A 155 2.74 -5.12 13.09
N SER A 156 3.52 -6.04 13.66
CA SER A 156 4.55 -6.79 12.94
C SER A 156 4.01 -7.60 11.76
N ASP A 157 2.87 -8.27 11.91
CA ASP A 157 2.28 -9.08 10.83
C ASP A 157 1.77 -8.20 9.69
N GLU A 158 1.11 -7.10 10.03
CA GLU A 158 0.63 -6.10 9.07
C GLU A 158 1.78 -5.45 8.30
N LYS A 159 2.90 -5.16 8.97
CA LYS A 159 4.12 -4.65 8.34
C LYS A 159 4.66 -5.63 7.30
N THR A 160 4.74 -6.92 7.64
CA THR A 160 5.20 -7.94 6.69
C THR A 160 4.30 -8.03 5.46
N ILE A 161 2.98 -7.94 5.65
CA ILE A 161 2.02 -7.93 4.55
C ILE A 161 2.22 -6.70 3.65
N VAL A 162 2.30 -5.50 4.25
CA VAL A 162 2.47 -4.25 3.50
C VAL A 162 3.81 -4.21 2.76
N ALA A 163 4.87 -4.66 3.40
CA ALA A 163 6.19 -4.77 2.79
C ALA A 163 6.16 -5.64 1.52
N GLY A 164 5.49 -6.80 1.60
CA GLY A 164 5.33 -7.69 0.45
C GLY A 164 4.47 -7.07 -0.67
N LEU A 165 3.40 -6.35 -0.32
CA LEU A 165 2.56 -5.65 -1.31
C LEU A 165 3.31 -4.51 -2.00
N LEU A 166 4.06 -3.68 -1.25
CA LEU A 166 4.89 -2.61 -1.79
C LEU A 166 5.92 -3.16 -2.78
N ALA A 167 6.63 -4.22 -2.39
CA ALA A 167 7.63 -4.84 -3.26
C ALA A 167 7.00 -5.33 -4.56
N LYS A 168 5.89 -6.07 -4.47
CA LYS A 168 5.17 -6.60 -5.64
C LYS A 168 4.66 -5.50 -6.57
N THR A 169 4.19 -4.38 -6.03
CA THR A 169 3.69 -3.26 -6.82
C THR A 169 4.81 -2.51 -7.53
N ILE A 170 5.96 -2.30 -6.85
CA ILE A 170 7.08 -1.52 -7.39
C ILE A 170 7.90 -2.32 -8.39
N GLU A 171 8.07 -3.64 -8.18
CA GLU A 171 8.76 -4.53 -9.12
C GLU A 171 8.07 -4.67 -10.49
N GLY A 172 6.92 -4.02 -10.68
CA GLY A 172 6.18 -4.10 -11.93
C GLY A 172 5.64 -5.51 -12.12
N GLY A 173 4.99 -6.05 -11.09
CA GLY A 173 4.21 -7.28 -11.21
C GLY A 173 3.19 -7.08 -12.31
N GLU A 174 3.55 -7.44 -13.54
CA GLU A 174 2.67 -7.59 -14.67
C GLU A 174 1.45 -8.32 -14.11
N VAL A 175 0.33 -7.59 -14.08
CA VAL A 175 -0.98 -8.18 -13.82
C VAL A 175 -1.22 -9.05 -15.04
N VAL A 176 -0.61 -10.23 -15.05
CA VAL A 176 -1.05 -11.32 -15.88
C VAL A 176 -2.48 -11.54 -15.43
N GLU A 177 -3.36 -11.11 -16.32
CA GLU A 177 -4.80 -11.30 -16.31
C GLU A 177 -5.15 -12.53 -15.46
N ILE A 178 -5.69 -12.31 -14.26
CA ILE A 178 -6.10 -13.39 -13.37
C ILE A 178 -7.30 -14.07 -14.03
N ARG A 179 -7.03 -15.01 -14.93
CA ARG A 179 -7.96 -16.10 -15.22
C ARG A 179 -7.92 -17.01 -14.01
N ALA A 180 -9.03 -16.98 -13.28
CA ALA A 180 -9.31 -17.75 -12.09
C ALA A 180 -8.64 -19.12 -12.03
N VAL A 181 -7.84 -19.35 -10.98
CA VAL A 181 -7.75 -20.67 -10.36
C VAL A 181 -7.68 -20.48 -8.85
N PHE A 182 -8.85 -20.50 -8.21
CA PHE A 182 -8.97 -20.88 -6.81
C PHE A 182 -8.99 -22.42 -6.74
N SER A 183 -8.06 -22.99 -5.96
CA SER A 183 -7.89 -24.39 -5.51
C SER A 183 -6.48 -24.82 -5.89
N THR A 184 -5.50 -24.88 -4.98
CA THR A 184 -5.48 -25.81 -3.86
C THR A 184 -4.62 -25.29 -2.71
N PHE A 185 -5.24 -24.82 -1.62
CA PHE A 185 -4.60 -24.81 -0.31
C PHE A 185 -5.53 -25.51 0.69
N VAL A 186 -5.56 -26.85 0.61
CA VAL A 186 -5.89 -27.69 1.76
C VAL A 186 -4.74 -28.69 1.92
N SER A 187 -4.00 -28.44 3.00
CA SER A 187 -3.16 -29.35 3.78
C SER A 187 -3.20 -30.83 3.38
N ASN A 188 -2.04 -31.38 2.99
CA ASN A 188 -1.59 -32.58 3.66
C ASN A 188 -0.05 -32.70 3.65
N ARG A 189 0.52 -32.57 4.85
CA ARG A 189 1.81 -33.17 5.19
C ARG A 189 1.73 -34.67 4.91
N ARG A 190 2.65 -35.22 4.11
CA ARG A 190 3.44 -36.43 4.43
C ARG A 190 4.39 -36.82 3.29
N ARG A 191 5.67 -36.95 3.67
CA ARG A 191 6.70 -37.90 3.22
C ARG A 191 6.94 -38.09 1.71
N VAL A 192 8.09 -37.55 1.28
CA VAL A 192 9.21 -38.27 0.65
C VAL A 192 8.89 -39.66 0.07
N ALA A 193 8.97 -39.78 -1.26
CA ALA A 193 9.70 -40.86 -1.94
C ALA A 193 10.01 -40.43 -3.38
N MET A 194 11.30 -40.28 -3.70
CA MET A 194 11.81 -40.32 -5.07
C MET A 194 11.58 -41.72 -5.64
N THR A 195 11.07 -41.84 -6.87
CA THR A 195 11.51 -42.83 -7.87
C THR A 195 10.97 -42.44 -9.25
N SER A 196 11.87 -42.11 -10.19
CA SER A 196 11.64 -42.12 -11.65
C SER A 196 12.03 -43.52 -12.21
N PRO A 197 11.95 -43.77 -13.54
CA PRO A 197 10.78 -43.87 -14.40
C PRO A 197 10.67 -45.26 -15.12
N LEU A 198 9.56 -45.45 -15.85
CA LEU A 198 9.24 -46.46 -16.88
C LEU A 198 10.39 -47.33 -17.44
N VAL A 199 10.22 -48.67 -17.49
CA VAL A 199 10.54 -49.59 -18.63
C VAL A 199 9.94 -51.01 -18.36
N ASN A 200 8.95 -51.38 -19.19
CA ASN A 200 8.82 -52.58 -20.03
C ASN A 200 8.76 -54.05 -19.49
N LEU A 201 7.89 -54.81 -20.17
CA LEU A 201 7.91 -56.26 -20.50
C LEU A 201 7.54 -57.33 -19.44
N GLY A 202 6.46 -58.08 -19.73
CA GLY A 202 6.57 -59.56 -19.75
C GLY A 202 5.66 -60.40 -18.83
N ILE A 203 4.63 -61.00 -19.43
CA ILE A 203 4.29 -62.44 -19.39
C ILE A 203 3.78 -63.12 -18.08
N ALA A 204 2.71 -63.91 -18.32
CA ALA A 204 2.21 -65.11 -17.63
C ALA A 204 1.32 -64.96 -16.38
N GLY A 205 0.09 -65.46 -16.53
CA GLY A 205 -0.87 -65.65 -15.47
C GLY A 205 -0.60 -66.86 -14.58
N PHE A 206 -1.39 -66.94 -13.50
CA PHE A 206 -1.77 -68.16 -12.82
C PHE A 206 -3.05 -67.86 -12.03
N GLU A 207 -4.17 -68.41 -12.50
CA GLU A 207 -5.36 -68.63 -11.68
C GLU A 207 -5.09 -69.81 -10.74
N TYR A 208 -5.58 -69.72 -9.51
CA TYR A 208 -5.85 -70.89 -8.67
C TYR A 208 -7.09 -70.61 -7.81
N SER A 209 -8.27 -70.83 -8.40
CA SER A 209 -9.42 -71.58 -7.84
C SER A 209 -10.60 -71.46 -8.79
#